data_AF-A0AAJ0DAX5-F1
#
_entry.id   AF-A0AAJ0DAX5-F1
#
_cell.length_a   1.000
_cell.length_b   1.000
_cell.length_c   1.000
_cell.angle_alpha   90.00
_cell.angle_beta   90.00
_cell.angle_gamma   90.00
#
_symmetry.space_group_name_H-M   'P 1'
#
loop_
_entity.id
_entity.type
_entity.pdbx_description
1 polymer ?
#
loop_
_entity_poly.entity_id
_entity_poly.type
_entity_poly.pdbx_seq_one_letter_code
_entity_poly.pdbx_strand_id
1 'polypeptide(L)'
;MVKKAFPSLAVSCCDSTGARQQRALLFELGRLNGTNLFDVNTYHNYQSDIKRPFDDLLQGQPTIETEWSDGGTNWTPTWDRSGNNFEGFRWAIYMNNAFRNNVSGWSHWWCTWAGGDAALVNVNGTSYQVASRLWAFSSYFRFARPGALRIEAESGVEEVYVTAWQNTNGTVAIPVVNAAHYAYTLNINLAGMNLTHGFAYLTDNEHNVTMSEEITITGGRFKATIEPRAMKTYFLDR
;
A
#
# COMPACT_ATOMS: atom_id res chain seq x y z
N MET A 1 5.17 31.86 5.48
CA MET A 1 6.54 32.41 5.59
C MET A 1 7.61 31.49 4.99
N VAL A 2 7.55 30.16 5.16
CA VAL A 2 8.56 29.24 4.57
C VAL A 2 8.55 29.24 3.03
N LYS A 3 7.38 29.25 2.38
CA LYS A 3 7.26 29.28 0.91
C LYS A 3 7.81 30.56 0.25
N LYS A 4 7.92 31.66 1.01
CA LYS A 4 8.57 32.88 0.50
C LYS A 4 10.08 32.66 0.29
N ALA A 5 10.69 31.86 1.16
CA ALA A 5 12.10 31.47 1.04
C ALA A 5 12.29 30.24 0.12
N PHE A 6 11.31 29.32 0.11
CA PHE A 6 11.36 28.07 -0.66
C PHE A 6 10.05 27.86 -1.44
N PRO A 7 9.89 28.48 -2.62
CA PRO A 7 8.62 28.48 -3.37
C PRO A 7 8.15 27.09 -3.81
N SER A 8 9.06 26.14 -4.01
CA SER A 8 8.77 24.77 -4.41
C SER A 8 8.59 23.79 -3.25
N LEU A 9 8.75 24.24 -2.00
CA LEU A 9 8.61 23.37 -0.83
C LEU A 9 7.13 23.07 -0.57
N ALA A 10 6.78 21.78 -0.63
CA ALA A 10 5.49 21.30 -0.16
C ALA A 10 5.47 21.28 1.38
N VAL A 11 4.39 21.77 1.97
CA VAL A 11 4.14 21.75 3.41
C VAL A 11 3.17 20.60 3.71
N SER A 12 3.59 19.66 4.56
CA SER A 12 2.71 18.62 5.06
C SER A 12 1.96 19.08 6.31
N CYS A 13 0.75 18.56 6.51
CA CYS A 13 0.06 18.62 7.80
C CYS A 13 -0.82 17.38 7.98
N CYS A 14 -0.90 16.75 9.13
CA CYS A 14 -0.34 17.18 10.41
C CYS A 14 0.34 16.05 11.17
N ASP A 15 0.53 14.89 10.54
CA ASP A 15 1.15 13.71 11.16
C ASP A 15 0.45 13.33 12.47
N SER A 16 -0.88 13.44 12.49
CA SER A 16 -1.64 13.06 13.68
C SER A 16 -1.60 11.56 13.90
N THR A 17 -1.69 11.14 15.15
CA THR A 17 -1.51 9.75 15.61
C THR A 17 -2.48 8.71 15.03
N GLY A 18 -3.47 9.12 14.23
CA GLY A 18 -4.50 8.24 13.69
C GLY A 18 -5.37 8.96 12.66
N ALA A 19 -5.98 8.21 11.74
CA ALA A 19 -6.85 8.78 10.71
C ALA A 19 -8.07 9.53 11.28
N ARG A 20 -8.62 9.09 12.42
CA ARG A 20 -9.72 9.77 13.12
C ARG A 20 -9.28 11.13 13.65
N GLN A 21 -8.09 11.20 14.25
CA GLN A 21 -7.49 12.44 14.77
C GLN A 21 -7.21 13.40 13.62
N GLN A 22 -6.68 12.90 12.49
CA GLN A 22 -6.44 13.72 11.31
C GLN A 22 -7.75 14.33 10.80
N ARG A 23 -8.82 13.54 10.77
CA ARG A 23 -10.13 14.01 10.33
C ARG A 23 -10.66 15.14 11.21
N ALA A 24 -10.52 15.03 12.53
CA ALA A 24 -10.93 16.07 13.46
C ALA A 24 -10.12 17.36 13.26
N LEU A 25 -8.80 17.23 13.06
CA LEU A 25 -7.93 18.37 12.78
C LEU A 25 -8.28 19.06 11.46
N LEU A 26 -8.47 18.30 10.38
CA LEU A 26 -8.85 18.84 9.08
C LEU A 26 -10.21 19.55 9.12
N PHE A 27 -11.17 19.01 9.87
CA PHE A 27 -12.46 19.66 10.07
C PHE A 27 -12.32 21.03 10.74
N GLU A 28 -11.57 21.13 11.83
CA GLU A 28 -11.33 22.40 12.52
C GLU A 28 -10.49 23.37 11.68
N LEU A 29 -9.47 22.89 10.97
CA LEU A 29 -8.70 23.70 10.03
C LEU A 29 -9.60 24.26 8.93
N GLY A 30 -10.50 23.46 8.38
CA GLY A 30 -11.50 23.89 7.39
C GLY A 30 -12.41 25.00 7.92
N ARG A 31 -12.89 24.89 9.17
CA ARG A 31 -13.69 25.93 9.83
C ARG A 31 -12.97 27.27 9.96
N LEU A 32 -11.64 27.25 9.98
CA LEU A 32 -10.77 28.43 10.07
C LEU A 32 -10.24 28.89 8.70
N ASN A 33 -10.74 28.34 7.59
CA ASN A 33 -10.21 28.57 6.23
C ASN A 33 -8.73 28.21 6.07
N GLY A 34 -8.23 27.26 6.87
CA GLY A 34 -6.83 26.85 6.92
C GLY A 34 -6.45 25.73 5.95
N THR A 35 -7.38 25.23 5.13
CA THR A 35 -7.13 24.14 4.17
C THR A 35 -6.09 24.50 3.11
N ASN A 36 -5.82 25.77 2.85
CA ASN A 36 -4.79 26.23 1.90
C ASN A 36 -3.40 26.42 2.54
N LEU A 37 -3.23 26.11 3.83
CA LEU A 37 -1.97 26.29 4.56
C LEU A 37 -0.98 25.14 4.32
N PHE A 38 -1.44 24.03 3.77
CA PHE A 38 -0.64 22.83 3.50
C PHE A 38 -0.95 22.27 2.11
N ASP A 39 0.03 21.55 1.56
CA ASP A 39 0.01 20.95 0.23
C ASP A 39 -0.25 19.44 0.27
N VAL A 40 0.09 18.79 1.38
CA VAL A 40 -0.02 17.34 1.56
C VAL A 40 -0.67 17.05 2.90
N ASN A 41 -1.76 16.30 2.89
CA ASN A 41 -2.36 15.77 4.10
C ASN A 41 -1.54 14.57 4.60
N THR A 42 -1.17 14.55 5.87
CA THR A 42 -0.36 13.48 6.47
C THR A 42 -0.99 12.98 7.77
N TYR A 43 -0.88 11.67 8.00
CA TYR A 43 -1.42 11.02 9.18
C TYR A 43 -0.62 9.74 9.49
N HIS A 44 -0.71 9.29 10.74
CA HIS A 44 -0.20 8.01 11.20
C HIS A 44 -1.35 7.03 11.40
N ASN A 45 -1.02 5.75 11.61
CA ASN A 45 -2.04 4.71 11.71
C ASN A 45 -2.16 4.05 13.11
N TYR A 46 -1.47 4.57 14.14
CA TYR A 46 -1.42 3.97 15.49
C TYR A 46 -2.77 3.93 16.21
N GLN A 47 -3.54 5.02 16.21
CA GLN A 47 -4.76 5.14 17.02
C GLN A 47 -6.05 4.86 16.24
N SER A 48 -5.96 4.83 14.91
CA SER A 48 -7.07 4.46 14.04
C SER A 48 -6.65 4.32 12.58
N ASP A 49 -7.13 3.26 11.95
CA ASP A 49 -7.07 3.09 10.50
C ASP A 49 -7.94 4.09 9.76
N ILE A 50 -7.56 4.39 8.53
CA ILE A 50 -8.43 5.04 7.56
C ILE A 50 -9.61 4.13 7.19
N LYS A 51 -10.84 4.65 7.28
CA LYS A 51 -12.09 3.94 6.92
C LYS A 51 -12.84 4.56 5.74
N ARG A 52 -12.49 5.80 5.39
CA ARG A 52 -13.01 6.54 4.25
C ARG A 52 -11.98 7.58 3.80
N PRO A 53 -11.97 8.01 2.53
CA PRO A 53 -11.06 9.04 2.04
C PRO A 53 -11.21 10.37 2.79
N PHE A 54 -10.17 11.20 2.80
CA PHE A 54 -10.20 12.55 3.40
C PHE A 54 -10.72 13.62 2.44
N ASP A 55 -11.06 13.24 1.21
CA ASP A 55 -11.42 14.11 0.09
C ASP A 55 -12.51 15.13 0.42
N ASP A 56 -13.44 14.78 1.32
CA ASP A 56 -14.52 15.66 1.81
C ASP A 56 -14.01 16.86 2.63
N LEU A 57 -12.77 16.83 3.08
CA LEU A 57 -12.13 17.85 3.93
C LEU A 57 -10.91 18.51 3.27
N LEU A 58 -10.61 18.13 2.02
CA LEU A 58 -9.44 18.60 1.28
C LEU A 58 -9.86 19.36 0.02
N GLN A 59 -8.92 20.11 -0.55
CA GLN A 59 -9.06 20.83 -1.83
C GLN A 59 -8.17 20.18 -2.90
N GLY A 60 -8.12 18.84 -2.91
CA GLY A 60 -7.31 18.06 -3.85
C GLY A 60 -5.88 17.79 -3.39
N GLN A 61 -5.51 18.13 -2.14
CA GLN A 61 -4.22 17.68 -1.59
C GLN A 61 -4.13 16.15 -1.57
N PRO A 62 -2.99 15.56 -1.97
CA PRO A 62 -2.74 14.15 -1.75
C PRO A 62 -2.68 13.84 -0.24
N THR A 63 -3.08 12.64 0.13
CA THR A 63 -2.90 12.12 1.49
C THR A 63 -1.77 11.10 1.52
N ILE A 64 -0.85 11.21 2.48
CA ILE A 64 0.22 10.24 2.70
C ILE A 64 0.10 9.71 4.12
N GLU A 65 0.12 8.39 4.25
CA GLU A 65 0.39 7.74 5.53
C GLU A 65 1.91 7.84 5.75
N THR A 66 2.31 8.51 6.83
CA THR A 66 3.71 8.89 7.05
C THR A 66 4.41 8.09 8.11
N GLU A 67 3.66 7.33 8.93
CA GLU A 67 4.26 6.60 10.03
C GLU A 67 3.34 5.55 10.63
N TRP A 68 3.77 4.29 10.53
CA TRP A 68 3.19 3.26 11.36
C TRP A 68 4.14 2.13 11.69
N SER A 69 3.96 1.63 12.91
CA SER A 69 4.30 0.31 13.39
C SER A 69 3.27 -0.06 14.47
N ASP A 70 2.96 -1.33 14.68
CA ASP A 70 2.12 -1.73 15.83
C ASP A 70 2.93 -1.80 17.15
N GLY A 71 4.13 -1.20 17.18
CA GLY A 71 4.93 -0.95 18.38
C GLY A 71 5.57 -2.19 19.03
N GLY A 72 5.57 -3.33 18.33
CA GLY A 72 6.07 -4.61 18.82
C GLY A 72 7.59 -4.64 19.01
N THR A 73 8.03 -5.31 20.07
CA THR A 73 9.46 -5.48 20.41
C THR A 73 9.97 -6.90 20.14
N ASN A 74 9.08 -7.86 19.92
CA ASN A 74 9.43 -9.18 19.43
C ASN A 74 9.74 -9.10 17.92
N TRP A 75 10.38 -10.13 17.37
CA TRP A 75 10.66 -10.19 15.94
C TRP A 75 9.78 -11.22 15.24
N THR A 76 8.94 -10.75 14.34
CA THR A 76 8.00 -11.53 13.52
C THR A 76 8.43 -11.45 12.06
N PRO A 77 9.21 -12.43 11.56
CA PRO A 77 9.64 -12.41 10.16
C PRO A 77 8.58 -12.95 9.18
N THR A 78 7.53 -13.59 9.68
CA THR A 78 6.58 -14.41 8.91
C THR A 78 5.55 -13.59 8.14
N TRP A 79 5.03 -14.18 7.05
CA TRP A 79 3.99 -13.58 6.25
C TRP A 79 2.59 -13.80 6.83
N ASP A 80 2.21 -15.03 7.19
CA ASP A 80 0.93 -15.37 7.83
C ASP A 80 1.04 -16.71 8.57
N ARG A 81 1.13 -16.70 9.89
CA ARG A 81 1.32 -17.92 10.70
C ARG A 81 0.45 -17.94 11.94
N SER A 82 0.41 -16.82 12.66
CA SER A 82 -0.30 -16.67 13.93
C SER A 82 -1.47 -15.69 13.84
N GLY A 83 -1.58 -14.94 12.74
CA GLY A 83 -2.61 -13.92 12.56
C GLY A 83 -2.34 -12.66 13.38
N ASN A 84 -1.11 -12.47 13.88
CA ASN A 84 -0.76 -11.28 14.64
C ASN A 84 -0.59 -10.06 13.71
N ASN A 85 -0.65 -8.86 14.29
CA ASN A 85 -0.63 -7.61 13.53
C ASN A 85 0.72 -7.26 12.88
N PHE A 86 1.79 -7.97 13.24
CA PHE A 86 3.13 -7.78 12.72
C PHE A 86 3.42 -8.65 11.50
N GLU A 87 2.56 -9.60 11.15
CA GLU A 87 2.77 -10.47 10.00
C GLU A 87 2.56 -9.74 8.67
N GLY A 88 3.37 -10.07 7.66
CA GLY A 88 3.37 -9.35 6.37
C GLY A 88 2.00 -9.30 5.68
N PHE A 89 1.23 -10.39 5.79
CA PHE A 89 -0.12 -10.49 5.24
C PHE A 89 -1.07 -9.44 5.81
N ARG A 90 -0.98 -9.17 7.11
CA ARG A 90 -1.81 -8.14 7.74
C ARG A 90 -1.47 -6.75 7.21
N TRP A 91 -0.19 -6.47 6.99
CA TRP A 91 0.28 -5.22 6.40
C TRP A 91 -0.16 -5.06 4.94
N ALA A 92 -0.20 -6.14 4.16
CA ALA A 92 -0.73 -6.11 2.80
C ALA A 92 -2.20 -5.69 2.75
N ILE A 93 -3.03 -6.17 3.70
CA ILE A 93 -4.44 -5.76 3.85
C ILE A 93 -4.53 -4.29 4.25
N TYR A 94 -3.74 -3.86 5.23
CA TYR A 94 -3.77 -2.46 5.68
C TYR A 94 -3.43 -1.49 4.54
N MET A 95 -2.36 -1.78 3.80
CA MET A 95 -1.95 -1.02 2.62
C MET A 95 -3.03 -1.00 1.56
N ASN A 96 -3.64 -2.15 1.24
CA ASN A 96 -4.76 -2.21 0.31
C ASN A 96 -5.90 -1.28 0.73
N ASN A 97 -6.30 -1.35 2.01
CA ASN A 97 -7.37 -0.52 2.56
C ASN A 97 -7.06 0.98 2.43
N ALA A 98 -5.85 1.45 2.75
CA ALA A 98 -5.57 2.88 2.59
C ALA A 98 -5.50 3.32 1.12
N PHE A 99 -4.90 2.52 0.25
CA PHE A 99 -4.83 2.85 -1.18
C PHE A 99 -6.21 2.91 -1.83
N ARG A 100 -7.16 2.03 -1.43
CA ARG A 100 -8.57 2.18 -1.83
C ARG A 100 -9.22 3.44 -1.28
N ASN A 101 -8.81 3.89 -0.09
CA ASN A 101 -9.28 5.11 0.54
C ASN A 101 -8.47 6.36 0.14
N ASN A 102 -7.93 6.36 -1.08
CA ASN A 102 -7.25 7.49 -1.71
C ASN A 102 -5.97 7.99 -1.03
N VAL A 103 -5.29 7.11 -0.27
CA VAL A 103 -3.93 7.39 0.19
C VAL A 103 -2.95 7.23 -0.97
N SER A 104 -2.05 8.19 -1.15
CA SER A 104 -1.10 8.30 -2.25
C SER A 104 0.30 7.77 -1.93
N GLY A 105 0.58 7.49 -0.65
CA GLY A 105 1.86 6.96 -0.18
C GLY A 105 1.76 6.39 1.23
N TRP A 106 2.69 5.50 1.58
CA TRP A 106 2.73 4.83 2.88
C TRP A 106 4.18 4.72 3.37
N SER A 107 4.43 4.96 4.65
CA SER A 107 5.74 4.71 5.27
C SER A 107 5.65 3.83 6.52
N HIS A 108 6.58 2.89 6.64
CA HIS A 108 6.80 2.21 7.92
C HIS A 108 7.56 3.15 8.87
N TRP A 109 7.46 2.91 10.18
CA TRP A 109 8.17 3.69 11.19
C TRP A 109 9.70 3.61 11.01
N TRP A 110 10.28 2.43 11.24
CA TRP A 110 11.68 2.17 10.91
C TRP A 110 11.82 1.26 9.70
N CYS A 111 12.72 1.63 8.78
CA CYS A 111 13.20 0.70 7.77
C CYS A 111 14.15 -0.32 8.42
N THR A 112 15.23 0.17 9.03
CA THR A 112 16.27 -0.67 9.65
C THR A 112 16.56 -0.20 11.06
N TRP A 113 16.40 -1.08 12.05
CA TRP A 113 16.70 -0.78 13.46
C TRP A 113 16.90 -2.06 14.27
N ALA A 114 17.49 -1.97 15.45
CA ALA A 114 17.71 -3.10 16.37
C ALA A 114 16.58 -3.27 17.40
N GLY A 115 15.37 -2.79 17.08
CA GLY A 115 14.24 -2.69 18.02
C GLY A 115 13.08 -3.66 17.75
N GLY A 116 13.34 -4.78 17.05
CA GLY A 116 12.32 -5.79 16.78
C GLY A 116 11.31 -5.37 15.71
N ASP A 117 10.02 -5.67 15.95
CA ASP A 117 8.95 -5.48 14.96
C ASP A 117 8.65 -4.03 14.59
N ALA A 118 9.20 -3.06 15.33
CA ALA A 118 9.21 -1.67 14.93
C ALA A 118 9.99 -1.37 13.65
N ALA A 119 10.78 -2.32 13.15
CA ALA A 119 11.52 -2.24 11.89
C ALA A 119 11.04 -3.23 10.82
N LEU A 120 11.34 -2.92 9.55
CA LEU A 120 11.23 -3.85 8.44
C LEU A 120 12.46 -4.77 8.32
N VAL A 121 13.62 -4.30 8.76
CA VAL A 121 14.89 -5.04 8.81
C VAL A 121 15.46 -4.92 10.22
N ASN A 122 15.52 -6.03 10.94
CA ASN A 122 16.14 -6.09 12.25
C ASN A 122 17.63 -6.35 12.10
N VAL A 123 18.47 -5.53 12.73
CA VAL A 123 19.94 -5.63 12.66
C VAL A 123 20.53 -6.01 14.02
N ASN A 124 21.49 -6.93 14.01
CA ASN A 124 22.25 -7.33 15.19
C ASN A 124 23.72 -7.56 14.81
N GLY A 125 24.58 -6.59 15.13
CA GLY A 125 25.99 -6.61 14.76
C GLY A 125 26.15 -6.64 13.24
N THR A 126 26.73 -7.72 12.71
CA THR A 126 26.94 -7.97 11.28
C THR A 126 25.84 -8.81 10.63
N SER A 127 24.82 -9.22 11.40
CA SER A 127 23.69 -10.01 10.93
C SER A 127 22.43 -9.18 10.80
N TYR A 128 21.52 -9.60 9.90
CA TYR A 128 20.21 -8.97 9.76
C TYR A 128 19.14 -10.02 9.48
N GLN A 129 17.89 -9.65 9.79
CA GLN A 129 16.69 -10.41 9.46
C GLN A 129 15.71 -9.47 8.77
N VAL A 130 15.01 -9.96 7.75
CA VAL A 130 14.02 -9.19 6.99
C VAL A 130 12.62 -9.68 7.38
N ALA A 131 11.73 -8.76 7.74
CA ALA A 131 10.35 -9.09 8.01
C ALA A 131 9.55 -9.18 6.71
N SER A 132 8.57 -10.10 6.67
CA SER A 132 7.66 -10.20 5.54
C SER A 132 6.79 -8.94 5.33
N ARG A 133 6.72 -8.05 6.32
CA ARG A 133 6.21 -6.67 6.16
C ARG A 133 6.93 -5.94 5.02
N LEU A 134 8.25 -6.09 4.88
CA LEU A 134 8.99 -5.49 3.78
C LEU A 134 8.51 -6.02 2.42
N TRP A 135 8.13 -7.29 2.35
CA TRP A 135 7.62 -7.91 1.12
C TRP A 135 6.20 -7.46 0.78
N ALA A 136 5.36 -7.16 1.79
CA ALA A 136 4.10 -6.45 1.57
C ALA A 136 4.34 -5.08 0.90
N PHE A 137 5.24 -4.26 1.46
CA PHE A 137 5.62 -2.96 0.87
C PHE A 137 6.17 -3.12 -0.55
N SER A 138 7.08 -4.09 -0.73
CA SER A 138 7.73 -4.36 -2.01
C SER A 138 6.73 -4.80 -3.08
N SER A 139 5.68 -5.53 -2.71
CA SER A 139 4.61 -5.96 -3.61
C SER A 139 3.78 -4.78 -4.15
N TYR A 140 3.81 -3.61 -3.50
CA TYR A 140 3.28 -2.36 -4.05
C TYR A 140 4.38 -1.56 -4.76
N PHE A 141 5.41 -1.14 -4.03
CA PHE A 141 6.31 -0.06 -4.45
C PHE A 141 7.40 -0.46 -5.45
N ARG A 142 7.63 -1.76 -5.69
CA ARG A 142 8.45 -2.20 -6.83
C ARG A 142 7.72 -1.96 -8.16
N PHE A 143 6.40 -2.02 -8.16
CA PHE A 143 5.58 -2.05 -9.38
C PHE A 143 4.79 -0.76 -9.62
N ALA A 144 4.27 -0.12 -8.56
CA ALA A 144 3.66 1.21 -8.63
C ALA A 144 4.71 2.27 -8.28
N ARG A 145 5.24 2.97 -9.29
CA ARG A 145 6.36 3.92 -9.16
C ARG A 145 5.86 5.34 -8.90
N PRO A 146 6.72 6.24 -8.37
CA PRO A 146 6.36 7.65 -8.20
C PRO A 146 5.79 8.26 -9.49
N GLY A 147 4.64 8.94 -9.37
CA GLY A 147 3.89 9.50 -10.50
C GLY A 147 2.86 8.55 -11.12
N ALA A 148 2.78 7.30 -10.68
CA ALA A 148 1.71 6.39 -11.11
C ALA A 148 0.34 6.89 -10.63
N LEU A 149 -0.67 6.73 -11.48
CA LEU A 149 -2.05 7.07 -11.17
C LEU A 149 -2.80 5.82 -10.72
N ARG A 150 -3.45 5.90 -9.56
CA ARG A 150 -4.38 4.85 -9.14
C ARG A 150 -5.55 4.83 -10.12
N ILE A 151 -5.84 3.65 -10.65
CA ILE A 151 -6.98 3.42 -11.54
C ILE A 151 -8.02 2.57 -10.81
N GLU A 152 -9.22 2.53 -11.36
CA GLU A 152 -10.32 1.72 -10.82
C GLU A 152 -9.98 0.23 -10.93
N ALA A 153 -10.22 -0.50 -9.85
CA ALA A 153 -10.12 -1.94 -9.81
C ALA A 153 -11.07 -2.48 -8.75
N GLU A 154 -11.91 -3.43 -9.15
CA GLU A 154 -12.93 -4.02 -8.30
C GLU A 154 -12.85 -5.54 -8.36
N SER A 155 -13.27 -6.18 -7.26
CA SER A 155 -13.36 -7.63 -7.15
C SER A 155 -14.80 -7.97 -6.79
N GLY A 156 -15.39 -8.93 -7.51
CA GLY A 156 -16.69 -9.52 -7.15
C GLY A 156 -16.58 -10.55 -6.01
N VAL A 157 -15.38 -10.79 -5.49
CA VAL A 157 -15.10 -11.73 -4.40
C VAL A 157 -14.72 -10.92 -3.16
N GLU A 158 -15.52 -11.05 -2.10
CA GLU A 158 -15.39 -10.27 -0.86
C GLU A 158 -14.02 -10.42 -0.19
N GLU A 159 -13.46 -11.64 -0.21
CA GLU A 159 -12.18 -11.98 0.43
C GLU A 159 -10.97 -11.63 -0.45
N VAL A 160 -11.19 -11.16 -1.68
CA VAL A 160 -10.11 -10.80 -2.61
C VAL A 160 -10.05 -9.29 -2.74
N TYR A 161 -8.95 -8.74 -2.24
CA TYR A 161 -8.72 -7.31 -2.26
C TYR A 161 -7.84 -6.88 -3.42
N VAL A 162 -8.26 -5.87 -4.17
CA VAL A 162 -7.54 -5.41 -5.38
C VAL A 162 -7.41 -3.90 -5.39
N THR A 163 -6.27 -3.46 -5.90
CA THR A 163 -5.94 -2.08 -6.26
C THR A 163 -5.13 -2.11 -7.55
N ALA A 164 -5.11 -1.02 -8.31
CA ALA A 164 -4.32 -0.96 -9.53
C ALA A 164 -3.76 0.45 -9.80
N TRP A 165 -2.62 0.50 -10.47
CA TRP A 165 -1.94 1.73 -10.86
C TRP A 165 -1.43 1.66 -12.28
N GLN A 166 -1.58 2.74 -13.03
CA GLN A 166 -0.89 2.94 -14.30
C GLN A 166 0.34 3.83 -14.05
N ASN A 167 1.52 3.29 -14.36
CA ASN A 167 2.77 4.04 -14.31
C ASN A 167 2.87 5.03 -15.47
N THR A 168 3.75 6.02 -15.33
CA THR A 168 4.02 7.06 -16.34
C THR A 168 4.58 6.51 -17.65
N ASN A 169 5.22 5.34 -17.62
CA ASN A 169 5.70 4.63 -18.80
C ASN A 169 4.64 3.72 -19.45
N GLY A 170 3.41 3.70 -18.92
CA GLY A 170 2.29 2.92 -19.44
C GLY A 170 2.15 1.50 -18.86
N THR A 171 3.10 1.00 -18.07
CA THR A 171 2.93 -0.30 -17.40
C THR A 171 1.89 -0.22 -16.29
N VAL A 172 1.20 -1.33 -16.02
CA VAL A 172 0.13 -1.40 -15.03
C VAL A 172 0.51 -2.39 -13.93
N ALA A 173 0.44 -1.94 -12.68
CA ALA A 173 0.62 -2.76 -11.50
C ALA A 173 -0.73 -3.07 -10.87
N ILE A 174 -1.02 -4.35 -10.64
CA ILE A 174 -2.28 -4.84 -10.05
C ILE A 174 -1.95 -5.76 -8.86
N PRO A 175 -1.73 -5.18 -7.67
CA PRO A 175 -1.64 -5.95 -6.44
C PRO A 175 -3.01 -6.52 -6.03
N VAL A 176 -3.05 -7.84 -5.83
CA VAL A 176 -4.24 -8.59 -5.41
C VAL A 176 -3.91 -9.38 -4.13
N VAL A 177 -4.70 -9.20 -3.08
CA VAL A 177 -4.56 -9.91 -1.80
C VAL A 177 -5.72 -10.89 -1.66
N ASN A 178 -5.46 -12.18 -1.52
CA ASN A 178 -6.47 -13.18 -1.20
C ASN A 178 -6.45 -13.47 0.30
N ALA A 179 -7.51 -13.08 1.00
CA ALA A 179 -7.64 -13.30 2.43
C ALA A 179 -8.25 -14.63 2.83
N ALA A 180 -8.79 -15.38 1.87
CA ALA A 180 -9.33 -16.70 2.12
C ALA A 180 -8.21 -17.71 2.43
N HIS A 181 -8.61 -18.79 3.10
CA HIS A 181 -7.75 -19.96 3.37
C HIS A 181 -7.76 -20.98 2.22
N TYR A 182 -8.30 -20.61 1.07
CA TYR A 182 -8.28 -21.40 -0.17
C TYR A 182 -7.93 -20.51 -1.37
N ALA A 183 -7.47 -21.13 -2.46
CA ALA A 183 -7.12 -20.41 -3.67
C ALA A 183 -8.38 -19.97 -4.43
N TYR A 184 -8.30 -18.79 -5.04
CA TYR A 184 -9.29 -18.34 -6.01
C TYR A 184 -8.72 -18.40 -7.42
N THR A 185 -9.53 -18.84 -8.38
CA THR A 185 -9.22 -18.72 -9.80
C THR A 185 -10.17 -17.71 -10.43
N LEU A 186 -9.64 -16.56 -10.82
CA LEU A 186 -10.40 -15.41 -11.30
C LEU A 186 -10.14 -15.14 -12.78
N ASN A 187 -11.12 -14.55 -13.45
CA ASN A 187 -10.90 -13.92 -14.74
C ASN A 187 -10.65 -12.43 -14.51
N ILE A 188 -9.45 -11.96 -14.84
CA ILE A 188 -9.09 -10.55 -14.72
C ILE A 188 -9.42 -9.87 -16.06
N ASN A 189 -10.24 -8.82 -16.00
CA ASN A 189 -10.66 -8.03 -17.14
C ASN A 189 -10.00 -6.65 -17.10
N LEU A 190 -9.29 -6.29 -18.16
CA LEU A 190 -8.50 -5.06 -18.32
C LEU A 190 -9.22 -4.13 -19.30
N ALA A 191 -10.44 -3.74 -18.93
CA ALA A 191 -11.31 -2.95 -19.79
C ALA A 191 -10.66 -1.61 -20.18
N GLY A 192 -10.66 -1.32 -21.49
CA GLY A 192 -10.09 -0.07 -22.02
C GLY A 192 -8.55 -0.01 -22.01
N MET A 193 -7.85 -1.10 -21.70
CA MET A 193 -6.39 -1.16 -21.70
C MET A 193 -5.86 -1.97 -22.89
N ASN A 194 -4.69 -1.57 -23.40
CA ASN A 194 -4.00 -2.25 -24.50
C ASN A 194 -2.72 -2.92 -23.99
N LEU A 195 -2.87 -3.86 -23.06
CA LEU A 195 -1.80 -4.64 -22.47
C LEU A 195 -1.79 -6.02 -23.13
N THR A 196 -0.61 -6.59 -23.41
CA THR A 196 -0.50 -7.90 -24.07
C THR A 196 0.30 -8.91 -23.27
N HIS A 197 1.24 -8.46 -22.42
CA HIS A 197 2.07 -9.35 -21.63
C HIS A 197 2.34 -8.82 -20.22
N GLY A 198 3.02 -9.64 -19.41
CA GLY A 198 3.52 -9.24 -18.12
C GLY A 198 3.93 -10.44 -17.26
N PHE A 199 4.08 -10.20 -15.97
CA PHE A 199 4.49 -11.20 -14.99
C PHE A 199 3.65 -11.11 -13.72
N ALA A 200 3.44 -12.25 -13.07
CA ALA A 200 2.84 -12.33 -11.74
C ALA A 200 3.91 -12.59 -10.68
N TYR A 201 3.88 -11.83 -9.59
CA TYR A 201 4.81 -11.96 -8.46
C TYR A 201 4.04 -12.36 -7.21
N LEU A 202 4.45 -13.46 -6.58
CA LEU A 202 3.82 -14.03 -5.41
C LEU A 202 4.56 -13.64 -4.14
N THR A 203 3.80 -13.27 -3.12
CA THR A 203 4.25 -13.08 -1.75
C THR A 203 3.34 -13.87 -0.82
N ASP A 204 3.92 -14.85 -0.14
CA ASP A 204 3.29 -15.72 0.84
C ASP A 204 4.32 -16.16 1.90
N ASN A 205 4.12 -17.28 2.61
CA ASN A 205 5.09 -17.75 3.60
C ASN A 205 6.37 -18.31 2.97
N GLU A 206 6.33 -18.70 1.70
CA GLU A 206 7.40 -19.39 0.97
C GLU A 206 8.05 -18.49 -0.09
N HIS A 207 7.39 -17.40 -0.49
CA HIS A 207 7.78 -16.51 -1.58
C HIS A 207 7.84 -15.06 -1.14
N ASN A 208 8.89 -14.36 -1.57
CA ASN A 208 9.17 -12.98 -1.18
C ASN A 208 9.17 -12.08 -2.42
N VAL A 209 7.98 -11.75 -2.95
CA VAL A 209 7.81 -11.07 -4.24
C VAL A 209 8.52 -11.84 -5.38
N THR A 210 8.33 -13.15 -5.39
CA THR A 210 8.95 -14.08 -6.33
C THR A 210 8.15 -14.12 -7.62
N MET A 211 8.80 -13.97 -8.78
CA MET A 211 8.12 -14.16 -10.07
C MET A 211 7.62 -15.61 -10.16
N SER A 212 6.32 -15.77 -10.41
CA SER A 212 5.61 -17.05 -10.35
C SER A 212 5.04 -17.48 -11.69
N GLU A 213 4.74 -16.55 -12.58
CA GLU A 213 4.05 -16.81 -13.85
C GLU A 213 4.34 -15.71 -14.87
N GLU A 214 4.41 -16.08 -16.15
CA GLU A 214 4.31 -15.16 -17.29
C GLU A 214 2.85 -15.05 -17.74
N ILE A 215 2.37 -13.82 -17.95
CA ILE A 215 0.98 -13.54 -18.30
C ILE A 215 0.89 -13.18 -19.77
N THR A 216 0.04 -13.87 -20.52
CA THR A 216 -0.38 -13.48 -21.86
C THR A 216 -1.82 -13.00 -21.81
N ILE A 217 -2.07 -11.80 -22.35
CA ILE A 217 -3.39 -11.16 -22.31
C ILE A 217 -4.02 -11.26 -23.69
N THR A 218 -5.19 -11.89 -23.76
CA THR A 218 -5.92 -12.09 -25.03
C THR A 218 -7.29 -11.47 -24.94
N GLY A 219 -7.56 -10.48 -25.80
CA GLY A 219 -8.83 -9.75 -25.79
C GLY A 219 -9.08 -8.99 -24.49
N GLY A 220 -8.02 -8.40 -23.90
CA GLY A 220 -8.11 -7.59 -22.69
C GLY A 220 -8.38 -8.39 -21.41
N ARG A 221 -8.13 -9.69 -21.40
CA ARG A 221 -8.37 -10.56 -20.25
C ARG A 221 -7.34 -11.67 -20.12
N PHE A 222 -7.20 -12.17 -18.90
CA PHE A 222 -6.46 -13.39 -18.61
C PHE A 222 -7.07 -14.08 -17.38
N LYS A 223 -6.80 -15.39 -17.25
CA LYS A 223 -7.22 -16.19 -16.10
C LYS A 223 -6.05 -16.26 -15.13
N ALA A 224 -6.32 -16.13 -13.84
CA ALA A 224 -5.28 -16.10 -12.83
C ALA A 224 -5.70 -16.88 -11.58
N THR A 225 -4.75 -17.61 -11.00
CA THR A 225 -4.92 -18.26 -9.68
C THR A 225 -4.18 -17.45 -8.64
N ILE A 226 -4.89 -17.12 -7.56
CA ILE A 226 -4.37 -16.38 -6.41
C ILE A 226 -4.40 -17.32 -5.20
N GLU A 227 -3.22 -17.60 -4.68
CA GLU A 227 -2.95 -18.50 -3.57
C GLU A 227 -3.68 -18.07 -2.28
N PRO A 228 -4.02 -19.00 -1.37
CA PRO A 228 -4.62 -18.65 -0.09
C PRO A 228 -3.67 -17.78 0.74
N ARG A 229 -4.22 -16.84 1.51
CA ARG A 229 -3.45 -16.03 2.47
C ARG A 229 -2.21 -15.37 1.83
N ALA A 230 -2.34 -14.94 0.59
CA ALA A 230 -1.22 -14.47 -0.21
C ALA A 230 -1.52 -13.12 -0.87
N MET A 231 -0.46 -12.50 -1.35
CA MET A 231 -0.53 -11.33 -2.21
C MET A 231 0.14 -11.67 -3.54
N LYS A 232 -0.61 -11.53 -4.64
CA LYS A 232 -0.12 -11.71 -6.00
C LYS A 232 -0.21 -10.40 -6.75
N THR A 233 0.93 -9.93 -7.26
CA THR A 233 1.01 -8.67 -8.00
C THR A 233 1.25 -8.95 -9.47
N TYR A 234 0.33 -8.50 -10.31
CA TYR A 234 0.51 -8.54 -11.75
C TYR A 234 1.17 -7.25 -12.22
N PHE A 235 2.29 -7.34 -12.93
CA PHE A 235 2.95 -6.21 -13.56
C PHE A 235 2.90 -6.42 -15.06
N LEU A 236 2.11 -5.59 -15.72
CA LEU A 236 1.66 -5.79 -17.09
C LEU A 236 2.08 -4.61 -17.96
N ASP A 237 2.29 -4.89 -19.24
CA ASP A 237 2.69 -3.90 -20.23
C ASP A 237 2.13 -4.29 -21.61
N ARG A 238 2.48 -3.47 -22.61
CA ARG A 238 2.02 -3.64 -23.97
C ARG A 238 2.83 -4.68 -24.72
#